data_AF-A0A7Y6AAE5-F1
#
_entry.id   AF-A0A7Y6AAE5-F1
#
_cell.length_a   1.000
_cell.length_b   1.000
_cell.length_c   1.000
_cell.angle_alpha   90.00
_cell.angle_beta   90.00
_cell.angle_gamma   90.00
#
_symmetry.space_group_name_H-M   'P 1'
#
loop_
_entity.id
_entity.type
_entity.pdbx_description
1 polymer ?
#
loop_
_entity_poly.entity_id
_entity_poly.type
_entity_poly.pdbx_seq_one_letter_code
_entity_poly.pdbx_strand_id
1 'polypeptide(L)'
;MTVRYLPALTIEGYTGDLETDAKLLGHHATMVDILMLIMKTDTEADRATLANFPEAVRHVTLHLIAAAHNRARPAVAAEIHAWADLLRQRARADHAYAYLAETSTARWAAAHHRYVEAADDLHTATTTWAKACVEAKAATDALRAEPLRSRYRSLVDLDQRLPLDFEDPDRVAAEISATHTRRLRIAAITLQALGAHASASTRPSATAG
;
A
#
# COMPACT_ATOMS: atom_id res chain seq x y z
N MET A 1 -15.49 0.92 0.75
CA MET A 1 -14.46 -0.09 0.98
C MET A 1 -14.29 -0.23 2.49
N THR A 2 -14.76 -1.33 3.08
CA THR A 2 -14.59 -1.61 4.51
C THR A 2 -13.14 -1.99 4.76
N VAL A 3 -12.48 -1.31 5.70
CA VAL A 3 -11.14 -1.71 6.14
C VAL A 3 -11.25 -3.12 6.69
N ARG A 4 -10.55 -4.05 6.05
CA ARG A 4 -10.49 -5.44 6.51
C ARG A 4 -9.56 -5.51 7.71
N TYR A 5 -10.08 -5.93 8.85
CA TYR A 5 -9.22 -6.34 9.96
C TYR A 5 -8.42 -7.56 9.50
N LEU A 6 -7.09 -7.45 9.52
CA LEU A 6 -6.21 -8.58 9.29
C LEU A 6 -5.90 -9.20 10.66
N PRO A 7 -6.45 -10.38 11.00
CA PRO A 7 -6.19 -11.02 12.28
C PRO A 7 -4.74 -11.50 12.37
N ALA A 8 -4.23 -11.65 13.59
CA ALA A 8 -3.04 -12.47 13.77
C ALA A 8 -3.36 -13.90 13.36
N LEU A 9 -2.41 -14.55 12.70
CA LEU A 9 -2.55 -15.91 12.22
C LEU A 9 -2.00 -16.90 13.24
N THR A 10 -2.73 -17.98 13.45
CA THR A 10 -2.27 -19.17 14.17
C THR A 10 -2.61 -20.38 13.31
N ILE A 11 -1.63 -21.24 13.02
CA ILE A 11 -1.83 -22.43 12.19
C ILE A 11 -1.49 -23.64 13.05
N GLU A 12 -2.47 -24.51 13.31
CA GLU A 12 -2.26 -25.71 14.14
C GLU A 12 -1.62 -25.41 15.53
N GLY A 13 -1.94 -24.25 16.11
CA GLY A 13 -1.35 -23.78 17.37
C GLY A 13 -0.07 -22.95 17.23
N TYR A 14 0.58 -22.96 16.06
CA TYR A 14 1.77 -22.15 15.79
C TYR A 14 1.43 -20.70 15.53
N THR A 15 1.99 -19.82 16.34
CA THR A 15 1.81 -18.37 16.33
C THR A 15 2.90 -17.64 15.55
N GLY A 16 4.02 -18.31 15.26
CA GLY A 16 5.20 -17.68 14.67
C GLY A 16 6.09 -16.96 15.68
N ASP A 17 5.72 -16.96 16.96
CA ASP A 17 6.60 -16.55 18.05
C ASP A 17 7.38 -17.77 18.55
N LEU A 18 8.72 -17.68 18.52
CA LEU A 18 9.58 -18.84 18.79
C LEU A 18 9.42 -19.34 20.23
N GLU A 19 9.25 -18.43 21.19
CA GLU A 19 9.11 -18.79 22.61
C GLU A 19 7.76 -19.50 22.87
N THR A 20 6.70 -18.98 22.27
CA THR A 20 5.36 -19.57 22.36
C THR A 20 5.29 -20.92 21.66
N ASP A 21 5.82 -20.99 20.43
CA ASP A 21 5.72 -22.19 19.60
C ASP A 21 6.62 -23.33 20.09
N ALA A 22 7.75 -23.02 20.73
CA ALA A 22 8.61 -24.05 21.29
C ALA A 22 8.05 -24.71 22.56
N LYS A 23 7.16 -24.02 23.29
CA LYS A 23 6.41 -24.61 24.41
C LYS A 23 5.45 -25.71 23.94
N LEU A 24 4.90 -25.60 22.73
CA LEU A 24 4.03 -26.61 22.13
C LEU A 24 4.75 -27.93 21.81
N LEU A 25 6.07 -27.89 21.63
CA LEU A 25 6.86 -29.02 21.15
C LEU A 25 7.69 -29.73 22.21
N GLY A 26 7.74 -29.22 23.44
CA GLY A 26 8.53 -29.81 24.54
C GLY A 26 10.05 -29.84 24.32
N HIS A 27 10.55 -29.44 23.13
CA HIS A 27 11.94 -29.58 22.69
C HIS A 27 12.41 -28.33 21.91
N HIS A 28 12.83 -27.30 22.64
CA HIS A 28 13.32 -26.02 22.09
C HIS A 28 14.56 -26.17 21.20
N ALA A 29 15.48 -27.09 21.55
CA ALA A 29 16.78 -27.22 20.89
C ALA A 29 16.68 -27.85 19.48
N THR A 30 15.88 -28.92 19.35
CA THR A 30 15.77 -29.68 18.09
C THR A 30 15.08 -28.89 16.97
N MET A 31 14.11 -28.03 17.32
CA MET A 31 13.45 -27.14 16.38
C MET A 31 14.40 -26.08 15.81
N VAL A 32 15.23 -25.47 16.66
CA VAL A 32 16.18 -24.42 16.26
C VAL A 32 17.29 -25.00 15.39
N ASP A 33 17.81 -26.18 15.72
CA ASP A 33 18.85 -26.84 14.92
C ASP A 33 18.31 -27.28 13.55
N ILE A 34 17.07 -27.79 13.49
CA ILE A 34 16.41 -28.13 12.22
C ILE A 34 16.02 -26.86 11.44
N LEU A 35 15.60 -25.78 12.10
CA LEU A 35 15.42 -24.46 11.48
C LEU A 35 16.71 -23.96 10.84
N MET A 36 17.83 -24.03 11.56
CA MET A 36 19.13 -23.64 11.04
C MET A 36 19.60 -24.53 9.88
N LEU A 37 19.29 -25.84 9.93
CA LEU A 37 19.59 -26.77 8.83
C LEU A 37 18.73 -26.50 7.60
N ILE A 38 17.42 -26.26 7.76
CA ILE A 38 16.46 -25.92 6.68
C ILE A 38 16.78 -24.54 6.07
N MET A 39 17.22 -23.59 6.87
CA MET A 39 17.61 -22.26 6.37
C MET A 39 18.97 -22.25 5.67
N LYS A 40 19.84 -23.24 5.96
CA LYS A 40 21.16 -23.40 5.32
C LYS A 40 21.20 -24.44 4.20
N THR A 41 20.09 -25.14 3.94
CA THR A 41 20.00 -26.21 2.94
C THR A 41 20.46 -25.71 1.57
N ASP A 42 21.65 -26.13 1.14
CA ASP A 42 22.17 -25.91 -0.21
C ASP A 42 22.71 -27.22 -0.82
N THR A 43 22.72 -28.30 -0.04
CA THR A 43 23.31 -29.58 -0.45
C THR A 43 22.28 -30.72 -0.48
N GLU A 44 22.57 -31.74 -1.29
CA GLU A 44 21.74 -32.95 -1.42
C GLU A 44 21.73 -33.77 -0.12
N ALA A 45 22.81 -33.72 0.67
CA ALA A 45 22.93 -34.39 1.96
C ALA A 45 21.99 -33.80 3.03
N ASP A 46 21.84 -32.47 3.04
CA ASP A 46 20.91 -31.80 3.95
C ASP A 46 19.45 -32.17 3.62
N ARG A 47 19.10 -32.29 2.33
CA ARG A 47 17.76 -32.74 1.89
C ARG A 47 17.46 -34.17 2.32
N ALA A 48 18.41 -35.09 2.16
CA ALA A 48 18.26 -36.48 2.59
C ALA A 48 18.10 -36.60 4.12
N THR A 49 18.81 -35.76 4.87
CA THR A 49 18.68 -35.70 6.33
C THR A 49 17.30 -35.20 6.74
N LEU A 50 16.80 -34.12 6.12
CA LEU A 50 15.47 -33.56 6.40
C LEU A 50 14.33 -34.52 6.02
N ALA A 51 14.51 -35.38 5.02
CA ALA A 51 13.53 -36.40 4.65
C ALA A 51 13.24 -37.40 5.80
N ASN A 52 14.19 -37.58 6.72
CA ASN A 52 14.02 -38.45 7.90
C ASN A 52 13.24 -37.78 9.04
N PHE A 53 12.95 -36.47 8.96
CA PHE A 53 12.26 -35.70 10.00
C PHE A 53 11.04 -34.93 9.46
N PRO A 54 10.07 -35.62 8.82
CA PRO A 54 8.95 -34.95 8.15
C PRO A 54 8.08 -34.11 9.10
N GLU A 55 7.88 -34.56 10.35
CA GLU A 55 7.12 -33.80 11.34
C GLU A 55 7.84 -32.52 11.78
N ALA A 56 9.16 -32.57 11.99
CA ALA A 56 9.93 -31.38 12.35
C ALA A 56 9.94 -30.36 11.20
N VAL A 57 10.09 -30.82 9.96
CA VAL A 57 9.98 -29.97 8.76
C VAL A 57 8.59 -29.31 8.68
N ARG A 58 7.53 -30.05 9.00
CA ARG A 58 6.16 -29.50 9.06
C ARG A 58 6.05 -28.43 10.15
N HIS A 59 6.48 -28.70 11.38
CA HIS A 59 6.39 -27.73 12.48
C HIS A 59 7.16 -26.44 12.19
N VAL A 60 8.38 -26.55 11.68
CA VAL A 60 9.17 -25.39 11.22
C VAL A 60 8.45 -24.62 10.13
N THR A 61 7.84 -25.32 9.17
CA THR A 61 7.08 -24.67 8.10
C THR A 61 5.90 -23.88 8.66
N LEU A 62 5.12 -24.47 9.57
CA LEU A 62 3.97 -23.82 10.20
C LEU A 62 4.40 -22.56 10.97
N HIS A 63 5.47 -22.67 11.76
CA HIS A 63 6.08 -21.54 12.47
C HIS A 63 6.51 -20.44 11.51
N LEU A 64 7.29 -20.76 10.47
CA LEU A 64 7.80 -19.78 9.51
C LEU A 64 6.67 -19.04 8.77
N ILE A 65 5.60 -19.76 8.41
CA ILE A 65 4.44 -19.14 7.77
C ILE A 65 3.72 -18.19 8.73
N ALA A 66 3.42 -18.64 9.95
CA ALA A 66 2.76 -17.81 10.96
C ALA A 66 3.62 -16.58 11.31
N ALA A 67 4.94 -16.76 11.44
CA ALA A 67 5.89 -15.69 11.75
C ALA A 67 5.96 -14.66 10.62
N ALA A 68 6.10 -15.11 9.37
CA ALA A 68 6.14 -14.24 8.21
C ALA A 68 4.82 -13.49 8.02
N HIS A 69 3.68 -14.16 8.20
CA HIS A 69 2.36 -13.54 8.17
C HIS A 69 2.23 -12.46 9.26
N ASN A 70 2.47 -12.80 10.51
CA ASN A 70 2.27 -11.90 11.64
C ASN A 70 3.21 -10.70 11.62
N ARG A 71 4.43 -10.88 11.08
CA ARG A 71 5.38 -9.78 10.82
C ARG A 71 4.93 -8.86 9.69
N ALA A 72 4.39 -9.41 8.60
CA ALA A 72 3.97 -8.63 7.44
C ALA A 72 2.65 -7.89 7.65
N ARG A 73 1.75 -8.48 8.44
CA ARG A 73 0.38 -8.00 8.68
C ARG A 73 0.25 -6.50 8.97
N PRO A 74 1.06 -5.88 9.87
CA PRO A 74 0.92 -4.45 10.16
C PRO A 74 1.23 -3.56 8.96
N ALA A 75 2.28 -3.88 8.19
CA ALA A 75 2.66 -3.13 7.00
C ALA A 75 1.58 -3.24 5.91
N VAL A 76 1.04 -4.45 5.70
CA VAL A 76 -0.06 -4.68 4.76
C VAL A 76 -1.34 -3.96 5.19
N ALA A 77 -1.65 -3.92 6.49
CA ALA A 77 -2.78 -3.14 6.99
C ALA A 77 -2.59 -1.65 6.72
N ALA A 78 -1.39 -1.11 6.98
CA ALA A 78 -1.06 0.29 6.70
C ALA A 78 -1.20 0.65 5.21
N GLU A 79 -0.77 -0.25 4.31
CA GLU A 79 -0.95 -0.09 2.86
C GLU A 79 -2.43 -0.03 2.47
N ILE A 80 -3.26 -0.97 2.94
CA ILE A 80 -4.71 -0.99 2.65
C ILE A 80 -5.38 0.30 3.13
N HIS A 81 -5.01 0.77 4.32
CA HIS A 81 -5.51 2.03 4.86
C HIS A 81 -5.11 3.24 4.03
N ALA A 82 -3.84 3.32 3.64
CA ALA A 82 -3.32 4.40 2.83
C ALA A 82 -3.93 4.38 1.42
N TRP A 83 -4.17 3.20 0.84
CA TRP A 83 -4.87 3.04 -0.44
C TRP A 83 -6.31 3.54 -0.36
N ALA A 84 -7.03 3.17 0.70
CA ALA A 84 -8.39 3.66 0.91
C ALA A 84 -8.44 5.19 1.07
N ASP A 85 -7.43 5.79 1.70
CA ASP A 85 -7.32 7.25 1.78
C ASP A 85 -7.01 7.89 0.43
N LEU A 86 -6.07 7.32 -0.33
CA LEU A 86 -5.75 7.75 -1.69
C LEU A 86 -7.00 7.77 -2.59
N LEU A 87 -7.82 6.71 -2.56
CA LEU A 87 -9.06 6.67 -3.34
C LEU A 87 -10.06 7.76 -2.92
N ARG A 88 -10.17 8.06 -1.61
CA ARG A 88 -11.02 9.17 -1.13
C ARG A 88 -10.51 10.53 -1.60
N GLN A 89 -9.20 10.79 -1.48
CA GLN A 89 -8.64 12.06 -1.93
C GLN A 89 -8.72 12.21 -3.44
N ARG A 90 -8.59 11.11 -4.21
CA ARG A 90 -8.78 11.11 -5.67
C ARG A 90 -10.19 11.56 -6.02
N ALA A 91 -11.20 10.95 -5.39
CA ALA A 91 -12.60 11.34 -5.60
C ALA A 91 -12.86 12.80 -5.21
N ARG A 92 -12.26 13.30 -4.12
CA ARG A 92 -12.37 14.70 -3.70
C ARG A 92 -11.73 15.65 -4.71
N ALA A 93 -10.54 15.35 -5.22
CA ALA A 93 -9.86 16.17 -6.22
C ALA A 93 -10.62 16.18 -7.57
N ASP A 94 -11.15 15.03 -7.99
CA ASP A 94 -11.99 14.92 -9.18
C ASP A 94 -13.27 15.74 -9.05
N HIS A 95 -13.95 15.67 -7.89
CA HIS A 95 -15.13 16.48 -7.62
C HIS A 95 -14.81 17.99 -7.57
N ALA A 96 -13.71 18.38 -6.94
CA ALA A 96 -13.28 19.77 -6.91
C ALA A 96 -12.97 20.32 -8.31
N TYR A 97 -12.37 19.50 -9.17
CA TYR A 97 -12.12 19.86 -10.57
C TYR A 97 -13.41 19.99 -11.38
N ALA A 98 -14.36 19.07 -11.22
CA ALA A 98 -15.67 19.15 -11.88
C ALA A 98 -16.40 20.44 -11.47
N TYR A 99 -16.43 20.75 -10.16
CA TYR A 99 -17.01 21.99 -9.66
C TYR A 99 -16.33 23.22 -10.26
N LEU A 100 -15.00 23.23 -10.36
CA LEU A 100 -14.26 24.31 -10.99
C LEU A 100 -14.67 24.53 -12.46
N ALA A 101 -14.89 23.46 -13.22
CA ALA A 101 -15.28 23.52 -14.63
C ALA A 101 -16.69 24.11 -14.83
N GLU A 102 -17.59 23.93 -13.86
CA GLU A 102 -18.97 24.44 -13.89
C GLU A 102 -19.11 25.83 -13.26
N THR A 103 -18.05 26.34 -12.62
CA THR A 103 -18.11 27.55 -11.83
C THR A 103 -18.09 28.81 -12.71
N SER A 104 -19.06 29.71 -12.48
CA SER A 104 -19.09 31.05 -13.08
C SER A 104 -17.84 31.87 -12.75
N THR A 105 -17.45 32.78 -13.64
CA THR A 105 -16.26 33.63 -13.52
C THR A 105 -16.10 34.34 -12.16
N ALA A 106 -17.19 34.82 -11.56
CA ALA A 106 -17.15 35.53 -10.27
C ALA A 106 -16.75 34.67 -9.06
N ARG A 107 -16.92 33.33 -9.13
CA ARG A 107 -16.57 32.39 -8.04
C ARG A 107 -15.36 31.52 -8.39
N TRP A 108 -14.78 31.76 -9.56
CA TRP A 108 -13.78 30.90 -10.16
C TRP A 108 -12.50 30.83 -9.32
N ALA A 109 -12.04 31.96 -8.77
CA ALA A 109 -10.85 32.00 -7.90
C ALA A 109 -11.00 31.14 -6.63
N ALA A 110 -12.19 31.15 -6.01
CA ALA A 110 -12.47 30.32 -4.83
C ALA A 110 -12.56 28.83 -5.18
N ALA A 111 -13.19 28.49 -6.31
CA ALA A 111 -13.21 27.10 -6.80
C ALA A 111 -11.82 26.60 -7.16
N HIS A 112 -10.97 27.47 -7.73
CA HIS A 112 -9.58 27.15 -8.06
C HIS A 112 -8.78 26.81 -6.81
N HIS A 113 -8.90 27.63 -5.76
CA HIS A 113 -8.22 27.37 -4.50
C HIS A 113 -8.61 26.02 -3.89
N ARG A 114 -9.92 25.69 -3.88
CA ARG A 114 -10.40 24.37 -3.42
C ARG A 114 -9.84 23.21 -4.23
N TYR A 115 -9.69 23.39 -5.55
CA TYR A 115 -9.08 22.37 -6.39
C TYR A 115 -7.58 22.20 -6.09
N VAL A 116 -6.85 23.29 -5.86
CA VAL A 116 -5.43 23.25 -5.46
C VAL A 116 -5.27 22.50 -4.14
N GLU A 117 -6.05 22.86 -3.11
CA GLU A 117 -6.02 22.17 -1.81
C GLU A 117 -6.31 20.67 -1.95
N ALA A 118 -7.32 20.29 -2.75
CA ALA A 118 -7.65 18.89 -2.97
C ALA A 118 -6.57 18.14 -3.77
N ALA A 119 -5.89 18.81 -4.70
CA ALA A 119 -4.78 18.24 -5.45
C ALA A 119 -3.52 18.04 -4.57
N ASP A 120 -3.25 18.96 -3.65
CA ASP A 120 -2.17 18.83 -2.67
C ASP A 120 -2.45 17.68 -1.69
N ASP A 121 -3.67 17.60 -1.15
CA ASP A 121 -4.10 16.49 -0.28
C ASP A 121 -3.97 15.13 -0.98
N LEU A 122 -4.34 15.07 -2.27
CA LEU A 122 -4.16 13.87 -3.09
C LEU A 122 -2.68 13.54 -3.32
N HIS A 123 -1.83 14.55 -3.56
CA HIS A 123 -0.39 14.32 -3.69
C HIS A 123 0.18 13.73 -2.41
N THR A 124 -0.15 14.29 -1.25
CA THR A 124 0.25 13.75 0.07
C THR A 124 -0.23 12.31 0.23
N ALA A 125 -1.51 12.02 -0.02
CA ALA A 125 -2.04 10.66 0.09
C ALA A 125 -1.34 9.66 -0.85
N THR A 126 -0.99 10.10 -2.07
CA THR A 126 -0.23 9.30 -3.04
C THR A 126 1.15 8.94 -2.50
N THR A 127 1.87 9.91 -1.93
CA THR A 127 3.21 9.66 -1.36
C THR A 127 3.16 8.76 -0.12
N THR A 128 2.16 8.93 0.75
CA THR A 128 1.95 8.09 1.93
C THR A 128 1.64 6.65 1.52
N TRP A 129 0.74 6.46 0.56
CA TRP A 129 0.44 5.13 0.04
C TRP A 129 1.65 4.48 -0.65
N ALA A 130 2.39 5.23 -1.48
CA ALA A 130 3.58 4.69 -2.15
C ALA A 130 4.62 4.16 -1.15
N LYS A 131 4.87 4.88 -0.06
CA LYS A 131 5.75 4.43 1.03
C LYS A 131 5.21 3.16 1.70
N ALA A 132 3.93 3.16 2.09
CA ALA A 132 3.30 2.01 2.72
C ALA A 132 3.30 0.77 1.80
N CYS A 133 3.14 0.96 0.49
CA CYS A 133 3.21 -0.09 -0.52
C CYS A 133 4.61 -0.71 -0.63
N VAL A 134 5.66 0.11 -0.64
CA VAL A 134 7.05 -0.38 -0.64
C VAL A 134 7.35 -1.17 0.64
N GLU A 135 6.93 -0.65 1.80
CA GLU A 135 7.09 -1.33 3.09
C GLU A 135 6.31 -2.66 3.14
N ALA A 136 5.06 -2.69 2.68
CA ALA A 136 4.24 -3.90 2.62
C ALA A 136 4.82 -4.94 1.66
N LYS A 137 5.36 -4.49 0.51
CA LYS A 137 6.04 -5.36 -0.44
C LYS A 137 7.26 -6.01 0.19
N ALA A 138 8.15 -5.21 0.80
CA ALA A 138 9.34 -5.72 1.50
C ALA A 138 8.96 -6.67 2.66
N ALA A 139 7.92 -6.33 3.44
CA ALA A 139 7.48 -7.14 4.57
C ALA A 139 6.88 -8.50 4.12
N THR A 140 6.36 -8.59 2.90
CA THR A 140 5.78 -9.83 2.33
C THR A 140 6.76 -10.63 1.47
N ASP A 141 8.00 -10.19 1.27
CA ASP A 141 8.96 -10.85 0.36
C ASP A 141 9.15 -12.34 0.67
N ALA A 142 9.25 -12.71 1.95
CA ALA A 142 9.36 -14.11 2.36
C ALA A 142 8.13 -14.95 1.93
N LEU A 143 6.92 -14.40 2.03
CA LEU A 143 5.67 -15.06 1.61
C LEU A 143 5.48 -15.07 0.09
N ARG A 144 6.24 -14.26 -0.66
CA ARG A 144 6.22 -14.20 -2.12
C ARG A 144 7.18 -15.19 -2.76
N ALA A 145 8.22 -15.63 -2.04
CA ALA A 145 9.20 -16.59 -2.50
C ALA A 145 8.65 -18.03 -2.43
N GLU A 146 8.98 -18.84 -3.44
CA GLU A 146 8.79 -20.30 -3.36
C GLU A 146 9.92 -20.93 -2.52
N PRO A 147 9.65 -22.01 -1.76
CA PRO A 147 8.40 -22.77 -1.70
C PRO A 147 7.38 -22.26 -0.67
N LEU A 148 7.67 -21.16 0.04
CA LEU A 148 6.82 -20.69 1.14
C LEU A 148 5.47 -20.17 0.65
N ARG A 149 5.44 -19.53 -0.53
CA ARG A 149 4.21 -19.02 -1.16
C ARG A 149 3.17 -20.11 -1.41
N SER A 150 3.56 -21.23 -2.01
CA SER A 150 2.64 -22.35 -2.27
C SER A 150 2.10 -22.94 -0.97
N ARG A 151 2.95 -23.15 0.04
CA ARG A 151 2.55 -23.68 1.36
C ARG A 151 1.64 -22.72 2.14
N TYR A 152 1.92 -21.41 2.09
CA TYR A 152 1.05 -20.40 2.67
C TYR A 152 -0.35 -20.44 2.05
N ARG A 153 -0.43 -20.55 0.72
CA ARG A 153 -1.70 -20.67 -0.01
C ARG A 153 -2.43 -22.00 0.21
N SER A 154 -1.78 -23.06 0.69
CA SER A 154 -2.47 -24.30 1.03
C SER A 154 -2.94 -24.35 2.49
N LEU A 155 -2.20 -23.68 3.40
CA LEU A 155 -2.41 -23.81 4.85
C LEU A 155 -3.23 -22.68 5.47
N VAL A 156 -3.34 -21.53 4.80
CA VAL A 156 -4.05 -20.36 5.34
C VAL A 156 -5.34 -20.14 4.57
N ASP A 157 -6.45 -19.93 5.27
CA ASP A 157 -7.74 -19.71 4.63
C ASP A 157 -7.76 -18.40 3.84
N LEU A 158 -8.53 -18.39 2.73
CA LEU A 158 -8.56 -17.25 1.81
C LEU A 158 -8.95 -15.95 2.51
N ASP A 159 -9.78 -16.03 3.55
CA ASP A 159 -10.26 -14.88 4.29
C ASP A 159 -9.24 -14.29 5.28
N GLN A 160 -8.26 -15.09 5.67
CA GLN A 160 -7.14 -14.70 6.53
C GLN A 160 -5.90 -14.31 5.74
N ARG A 161 -5.81 -14.64 4.44
CA ARG A 161 -4.64 -14.33 3.61
C ARG A 161 -4.41 -12.83 3.45
N LEU A 162 -3.17 -12.42 3.69
CA LEU A 162 -2.64 -11.14 3.23
C LEU A 162 -2.69 -11.06 1.69
N PRO A 163 -3.08 -9.90 1.12
CA PRO A 163 -2.80 -9.60 -0.27
C PRO A 163 -1.29 -9.60 -0.49
N LEU A 164 -0.84 -10.30 -1.53
CA LEU A 164 0.58 -10.37 -1.94
C LEU A 164 0.83 -9.63 -3.26
N ASP A 165 -0.24 -9.26 -3.95
CA ASP A 165 -0.22 -8.57 -5.21
C ASP A 165 -0.45 -7.08 -4.92
N PHE A 166 0.60 -6.29 -5.12
CA PHE A 166 0.60 -4.84 -4.88
C PHE A 166 0.75 -4.12 -6.22
N GLU A 167 0.11 -2.97 -6.35
CA GLU A 167 0.31 -2.11 -7.51
C GLU A 167 1.74 -1.54 -7.54
N ASP A 168 2.16 -1.10 -8.73
CA ASP A 168 3.41 -0.37 -8.90
C ASP A 168 3.23 1.08 -8.43
N PRO A 169 3.87 1.49 -7.32
CA PRO A 169 3.70 2.83 -6.77
C PRO A 169 4.20 3.92 -7.71
N ASP A 170 5.25 3.67 -8.49
CA ASP A 170 5.82 4.66 -9.40
C ASP A 170 4.86 4.92 -10.58
N ARG A 171 4.25 3.85 -11.10
CA ARG A 171 3.23 3.95 -12.15
C ARG A 171 2.02 4.76 -11.70
N VAL A 172 1.47 4.44 -10.53
CA VAL A 172 0.28 5.13 -9.99
C VAL A 172 0.60 6.59 -9.66
N ALA A 173 1.75 6.87 -9.03
CA ALA A 173 2.17 8.22 -8.74
C ALA A 173 2.37 9.06 -10.01
N ALA A 174 2.96 8.48 -11.06
CA ALA A 174 3.12 9.15 -12.35
C ALA A 174 1.77 9.46 -13.03
N GLU A 175 0.82 8.52 -13.02
CA GLU A 175 -0.52 8.72 -13.59
C GLU A 175 -1.26 9.89 -12.89
N ILE A 176 -1.26 9.88 -11.56
CA ILE A 176 -1.89 10.93 -10.75
C ILE A 176 -1.19 12.27 -11.00
N SER A 177 0.13 12.32 -10.90
CA SER A 177 0.91 13.54 -11.12
C SER A 177 0.69 14.15 -12.51
N ALA A 178 0.69 13.33 -13.56
CA ALA A 178 0.46 13.78 -14.93
C ALA A 178 -0.94 14.40 -15.11
N THR A 179 -1.97 13.73 -14.57
CA THR A 179 -3.36 14.20 -14.64
C THR A 179 -3.53 15.54 -13.92
N HIS A 180 -3.03 15.65 -12.68
CA HIS A 180 -3.23 16.84 -11.87
C HIS A 180 -2.36 18.02 -12.29
N THR A 181 -1.13 17.76 -12.73
CA THR A 181 -0.27 18.81 -13.31
C THR A 181 -0.92 19.44 -14.54
N ARG A 182 -1.50 18.62 -15.43
CA ARG A 182 -2.23 19.14 -16.60
C ARG A 182 -3.41 20.01 -16.18
N ARG A 183 -4.23 19.53 -15.24
CA ARG A 183 -5.42 20.24 -14.76
C ARG A 183 -5.07 21.55 -14.05
N LEU A 184 -4.02 21.57 -13.22
CA LEU A 184 -3.52 22.78 -12.56
C LEU A 184 -3.04 23.82 -13.58
N ARG A 185 -2.34 23.41 -14.64
CA ARG A 185 -1.92 24.32 -15.72
C ARG A 185 -3.11 24.95 -16.44
N ILE A 186 -4.11 24.15 -16.80
CA ILE A 186 -5.35 24.65 -17.42
C ILE A 186 -6.00 25.69 -16.51
N ALA A 187 -6.14 25.34 -15.24
CA ALA A 187 -6.76 26.20 -14.26
C ALA A 187 -5.99 27.53 -14.08
N ALA A 188 -4.67 27.48 -13.93
CA ALA A 188 -3.84 28.68 -13.82
C ALA A 188 -3.98 29.61 -15.04
N ILE A 189 -3.98 29.06 -16.26
CA ILE A 189 -4.18 29.83 -17.50
C ILE A 189 -5.56 30.49 -17.51
N THR A 190 -6.61 29.76 -17.12
CA THR A 190 -7.97 30.31 -17.01
C THR A 190 -8.03 31.45 -16.00
N LEU A 191 -7.38 31.32 -14.83
CA LEU A 191 -7.34 32.38 -13.83
C LEU A 191 -6.68 33.66 -14.38
N GLN A 192 -5.55 33.51 -15.08
CA GLN A 192 -4.84 34.62 -15.70
C GLN A 192 -5.70 35.33 -16.75
N ALA A 193 -6.41 34.59 -17.59
CA ALA A 193 -7.31 35.15 -18.58
C ALA A 193 -8.47 35.95 -17.95
N LEU A 194 -9.06 35.44 -16.86
CA LEU A 194 -10.11 36.14 -16.12
C LEU A 194 -9.58 37.40 -15.43
N GLY A 195 -8.38 37.35 -14.85
CA GLY A 195 -7.72 38.52 -14.27
C GLY A 195 -7.39 39.61 -15.29
N ALA A 196 -6.89 39.22 -16.47
CA ALA A 196 -6.60 40.15 -17.56
C ALA A 196 -7.86 40.84 -18.11
N HIS A 197 -9.00 40.14 -18.18
CA HIS A 197 -10.28 40.74 -18.57
C HIS A 197 -10.85 41.71 -17.53
N ALA A 198 -10.67 41.43 -16.22
CA ALA A 198 -11.05 42.37 -15.17
C ALA A 198 -10.25 43.68 -15.23
N SER A 199 -8.95 43.60 -15.54
CA SER A 199 -8.06 44.77 -15.70
C SER A 199 -8.28 45.55 -17.00
N ALA A 200 -8.71 44.89 -18.09
CA ALA A 200 -9.02 45.55 -19.35
C ALA A 200 -10.35 46.32 -19.31
N SER A 201 -11.34 45.81 -18.55
CA SER A 201 -12.67 46.42 -18.41
C SER A 201 -12.70 47.67 -17.51
N THR A 202 -11.61 47.97 -16.79
CA THR A 202 -11.52 49.10 -15.86
C THR A 202 -10.77 50.32 -16.42
N ARG A 203 -10.35 50.32 -17.71
CA ARG A 203 -9.86 51.56 -18.32
C ARG A 203 -11.03 52.53 -18.54
N PRO A 204 -11.09 53.69 -17.84
CA PRO A 204 -12.01 54.73 -18.24
C PRO A 204 -11.66 55.14 -19.67
N SER A 205 -12.66 55.17 -20.54
CA SER A 205 -12.54 55.80 -21.85
C SER A 205 -12.25 57.28 -21.60
N ALA A 206 -10.97 57.65 -21.68
CA ALA A 206 -10.56 59.04 -21.69
C ALA A 206 -10.90 59.60 -23.08
N THR A 207 -12.18 59.88 -23.30
CA THR A 207 -12.64 60.81 -24.32
C THR A 207 -12.95 62.13 -23.64
N ALA A 208 -12.11 63.13 -23.93
CA ALA A 208 -12.44 64.54 -24.18
C ALA A 208 -11.34 65.46 -23.67
N GLY A 209 -10.84 66.32 -24.55
CA GLY A 209 -9.93 67.43 -24.27
C GLY A 209 -9.02 67.72 -25.42
#